data_AF-A0A7Y1ZCM6-F1
#
_entry.id   AF-A0A7Y1ZCM6-F1
#
_cell.length_a   1.000
_cell.length_b   1.000
_cell.length_c   1.000
_cell.angle_alpha   90.00
_cell.angle_beta   90.00
_cell.angle_gamma   90.00
#
_symmetry.space_group_name_H-M   'P 1'
#
loop_
_entity.id
_entity.type
_entity.pdbx_description
1 polymer ?
#
loop_
_entity_poly.entity_id
_entity_poly.type
_entity_poly.pdbx_seq_one_letter_code
_entity_poly.pdbx_strand_id
1 'polypeptide(L)'
;VNALFDTIADIVQWDFSFIQNAARMELLKVLAVFSLGSLTGLVSLSHFLGFLLKHYKKATFAVIIGFITGSLGVVWPWKNKEFDTDSNGNILYDANGKEIITGYERYLPSEFSFETFLAIFFIIVGILVVLSLEMYQKRKTRPNG
;
A
#
# COMPACT_ATOMS: atom_id res chain seq x y z
N VAL A 1 10.29 16.52 16.51
CA VAL A 1 9.88 15.80 15.29
C VAL A 1 8.37 15.92 15.10
N ASN A 2 7.87 17.11 14.75
CA ASN A 2 6.54 17.26 14.13
C ASN A 2 6.35 18.63 13.44
N ALA A 3 7.38 19.11 12.72
CA ALA A 3 7.42 20.46 12.16
C ALA A 3 6.21 20.84 11.30
N LEU A 4 5.57 19.86 10.64
CA LEU A 4 4.32 20.08 9.90
C LEU A 4 3.12 20.31 10.82
N PHE A 5 2.93 19.44 11.81
CA PHE A 5 1.84 19.56 12.78
C PHE A 5 1.95 20.85 13.57
N ASP A 6 3.16 21.21 14.00
CA ASP A 6 3.44 22.46 14.70
C ASP A 6 3.09 23.66 13.81
N THR A 7 3.41 23.61 12.52
CA THR A 7 3.07 24.71 11.59
C THR A 7 1.57 24.81 11.33
N ILE A 8 0.85 23.69 11.25
CA ILE A 8 -0.62 23.71 11.11
C ILE A 8 -1.26 24.27 12.39
N ALA A 9 -0.74 23.92 13.57
CA ALA A 9 -1.19 24.46 14.84
C ALA A 9 -0.93 25.97 14.97
N ASP A 10 0.26 26.44 14.57
CA ASP A 10 0.65 27.86 14.59
C ASP A 10 -0.26 28.71 13.67
N ILE A 11 -0.55 28.22 12.46
CA ILE A 11 -1.47 28.88 11.51
C ILE A 11 -2.89 29.00 12.07
N VAL A 12 -3.39 27.96 12.75
CA VAL A 12 -4.71 27.98 13.41
C VAL A 12 -4.74 28.95 14.58
N GLN A 13 -3.61 29.12 15.28
CA GLN A 13 -3.44 30.06 16.40
C GLN A 13 -3.09 31.49 15.95
N TRP A 14 -3.01 31.77 14.64
CA TRP A 14 -2.60 33.06 14.09
C TRP A 14 -1.18 33.50 14.51
N ASP A 15 -0.29 32.53 14.76
CA ASP A 15 1.13 32.79 15.00
C ASP A 15 1.97 32.41 13.76
N PHE A 16 2.81 33.35 13.30
CA PHE A 16 3.70 33.17 12.14
C PHE A 16 5.17 33.01 12.56
N SER A 17 5.44 32.68 13.83
CA SER A 17 6.78 32.44 14.37
C SER A 17 7.58 31.35 13.62
N PHE A 18 6.91 30.44 12.90
CA PHE A 18 7.56 29.44 12.06
C PHE A 18 8.43 30.02 10.93
N ILE A 19 8.17 31.27 10.48
CA ILE A 19 8.95 31.94 9.42
C ILE A 19 10.37 32.26 9.88
N GLN A 20 10.57 32.49 11.18
CA GLN A 20 11.86 32.88 11.74
C GLN A 20 12.79 31.67 11.98
N ASN A 21 12.26 30.44 11.89
CA ASN A 21 13.02 29.22 12.10
C ASN A 21 13.48 28.63 10.75
N ALA A 22 14.75 28.85 10.43
CA ALA A 22 15.35 28.43 9.15
C ALA A 22 15.22 26.91 8.89
N ALA A 23 15.37 26.07 9.91
CA ALA A 23 15.26 24.62 9.79
C ALA A 23 13.82 24.16 9.49
N ARG A 24 12.80 24.82 10.07
CA ARG A 24 11.38 24.54 9.76
C ARG A 24 11.02 24.96 8.34
N MET A 25 11.52 26.11 7.89
CA MET A 25 11.26 26.62 6.54
C MET A 25 11.81 25.70 5.44
N GLU A 26 13.00 25.13 5.64
CA GLU A 26 13.59 24.18 4.69
C GLU A 26 12.74 22.90 4.54
N LEU A 27 12.30 22.32 5.66
CA LEU A 27 11.42 21.14 5.65
C LEU A 27 10.08 21.41 4.96
N LEU A 28 9.47 22.55 5.22
CA LEU A 28 8.21 22.96 4.57
C LEU A 28 8.40 23.16 3.07
N LYS A 29 9.55 23.72 2.65
CA LYS A 29 9.86 23.88 1.22
C LYS A 29 10.03 22.53 0.53
N VAL A 30 10.78 21.60 1.13
CA VAL A 30 10.94 20.23 0.60
C VAL A 30 9.58 19.56 0.49
N LEU A 31 8.76 19.64 1.54
CA LEU A 31 7.42 19.07 1.53
C LEU A 31 6.52 19.70 0.47
N ALA A 32 6.58 21.02 0.27
CA ALA A 32 5.78 21.72 -0.72
C ALA A 32 6.16 21.28 -2.14
N VAL A 33 7.46 21.24 -2.45
CA VAL A 33 7.96 20.77 -3.76
C VAL A 33 7.62 19.30 -3.97
N PHE A 34 7.79 18.46 -2.95
CA PHE A 34 7.43 17.04 -3.00
C PHE A 34 5.93 16.84 -3.21
N SER A 35 5.09 17.58 -2.48
CA SER A 35 3.63 17.52 -2.60
C SER A 35 3.17 17.94 -3.99
N LEU A 36 3.69 19.04 -4.51
CA LEU A 36 3.39 19.50 -5.87
C LEU A 36 3.86 18.50 -6.93
N GLY A 37 5.05 17.92 -6.75
CA GLY A 37 5.59 16.87 -7.62
C GLY A 37 4.74 15.60 -7.59
N SER A 38 4.33 15.15 -6.41
CA SER A 38 3.46 13.98 -6.22
C SER A 38 2.08 14.19 -6.83
N LEU A 39 1.46 15.35 -6.64
CA LEU A 39 0.18 15.71 -7.27
C LEU A 39 0.29 15.70 -8.79
N THR A 40 1.33 16.35 -9.33
CA THR A 40 1.58 16.38 -10.77
C THR A 40 1.82 14.97 -11.33
N GLY A 41 2.61 14.15 -10.63
CA GLY A 41 2.87 12.76 -10.97
C GLY A 41 1.59 11.91 -10.97
N LEU A 42 0.75 12.05 -9.95
CA LEU A 42 -0.53 11.35 -9.84
C LEU A 42 -1.46 11.72 -10.99
N VAL A 43 -1.59 13.01 -11.30
CA VAL A 43 -2.44 13.50 -12.41
C VAL A 43 -1.91 13.01 -13.76
N SER A 44 -0.59 13.11 -13.98
CA SER A 44 0.05 12.64 -15.21
C SER A 44 -0.13 11.13 -15.39
N LEU A 45 0.08 10.34 -14.33
CA LEU A 45 -0.10 8.90 -14.35
C LEU A 45 -1.55 8.51 -14.62
N SER A 46 -2.51 9.23 -14.03
CA SER A 46 -3.94 9.00 -14.25
C SER A 46 -4.32 9.17 -15.73
N HIS A 47 -3.82 10.23 -16.38
CA HIS A 47 -4.03 10.44 -17.81
C HIS A 47 -3.34 9.37 -18.66
N PHE A 48 -2.10 9.01 -18.32
CA PHE A 48 -1.36 7.97 -19.01
C PHE A 48 -2.08 6.61 -18.95
N LEU A 49 -2.57 6.21 -17.77
CA LEU A 49 -3.33 4.99 -17.61
C LEU A 49 -4.67 5.05 -18.34
N GLY A 50 -5.33 6.22 -18.34
CA GLY A 50 -6.55 6.45 -19.12
C GLY A 50 -6.31 6.25 -20.63
N PHE A 51 -5.17 6.74 -21.14
CA PHE A 51 -4.76 6.52 -22.53
C PHE A 51 -4.51 5.03 -22.83
N LEU A 52 -3.79 4.32 -21.94
CA LEU A 52 -3.55 2.88 -22.06
C LEU A 52 -4.84 2.06 -22.06
N LEU A 53 -5.79 2.39 -21.18
CA LEU A 53 -7.08 1.69 -21.14
C LEU A 53 -7.95 1.96 -22.36
N LYS A 54 -7.81 3.13 -23.02
CA LYS A 54 -8.54 3.46 -24.24
C LYS A 54 -8.00 2.72 -25.47
N HIS A 55 -6.69 2.60 -25.61
CA HIS A 55 -6.06 2.01 -26.80
C HIS A 55 -5.64 0.54 -26.62
N TYR A 56 -5.21 0.15 -25.42
CA TYR A 56 -4.66 -1.18 -25.08
C TYR A 56 -5.40 -1.84 -23.90
N LYS A 57 -6.75 -1.78 -23.90
CA LYS A 57 -7.60 -2.27 -22.80
C LYS A 57 -7.22 -3.67 -22.31
N LYS A 58 -7.17 -4.66 -23.22
CA LYS A 58 -6.92 -6.07 -22.86
C LYS A 58 -5.52 -6.27 -22.23
N ALA A 59 -4.48 -5.70 -22.84
CA ALA A 59 -3.12 -5.82 -22.34
C ALA A 59 -2.96 -5.14 -20.96
N THR A 60 -3.52 -3.94 -20.80
CA THR A 60 -3.48 -3.20 -19.53
C THR A 60 -4.16 -3.97 -18.40
N PHE A 61 -5.35 -4.54 -18.66
CA PHE A 61 -6.01 -5.39 -17.66
C PHE A 61 -5.21 -6.64 -17.31
N ALA A 62 -4.57 -7.30 -18.29
CA ALA A 62 -3.74 -8.46 -18.02
C ALA A 62 -2.55 -8.12 -17.11
N VAL A 63 -1.91 -6.96 -17.32
CA VAL A 63 -0.83 -6.45 -16.47
C VAL A 63 -1.33 -6.13 -15.07
N ILE A 64 -2.48 -5.44 -14.93
CA ILE A 64 -3.05 -5.10 -13.62
C ILE A 64 -3.42 -6.38 -12.84
N ILE A 65 -4.08 -7.33 -13.49
CA ILE A 65 -4.43 -8.62 -12.87
C ILE A 65 -3.15 -9.36 -12.46
N GLY A 66 -2.15 -9.43 -13.35
CA GLY A 66 -0.86 -10.05 -13.05
C GLY A 66 -0.15 -9.39 -11.86
N PHE A 67 -0.18 -8.07 -11.76
CA PHE A 67 0.39 -7.33 -10.64
C PHE A 67 -0.36 -7.61 -9.33
N ILE A 68 -1.69 -7.57 -9.34
CA ILE A 68 -2.53 -7.90 -8.17
C ILE A 68 -2.25 -9.33 -7.72
N THR A 69 -2.31 -10.30 -8.63
CA THR A 69 -2.04 -11.72 -8.36
C THR A 69 -0.62 -11.93 -7.83
N GLY A 70 0.38 -11.24 -8.40
CA GLY A 70 1.76 -11.29 -7.90
C GLY A 70 1.93 -10.71 -6.50
N SER A 71 1.26 -9.59 -6.22
CA SER A 71 1.30 -8.94 -4.90
C SER A 71 0.61 -9.75 -3.80
N LEU A 72 -0.36 -10.61 -4.15
CA LEU A 72 -1.09 -11.46 -3.22
C LEU A 72 -0.16 -12.34 -2.38
N GLY A 73 0.93 -12.84 -2.98
CA GLY A 73 1.92 -13.65 -2.28
C GLY A 73 2.70 -12.90 -1.20
N VAL A 74 2.83 -11.57 -1.30
CA VAL A 74 3.51 -10.73 -0.31
C VAL A 74 2.59 -10.41 0.86
N VAL A 75 1.31 -10.14 0.58
CA VAL A 75 0.29 -9.79 1.58
C VAL A 75 -0.41 -11.01 2.18
N TRP A 76 -0.02 -12.23 1.80
CA TRP A 76 -0.61 -13.46 2.29
C TRP A 76 -0.51 -13.53 3.83
N PRO A 77 -1.64 -13.75 4.53
CA PRO A 77 -1.67 -13.62 5.98
C PRO A 77 -0.92 -14.73 6.71
N TRP A 78 -0.75 -15.91 6.08
CA TRP A 78 -0.10 -17.07 6.68
C TRP A 78 1.32 -17.24 6.15
N LYS A 79 2.25 -16.52 6.76
CA LYS A 79 3.69 -16.63 6.48
C LYS A 79 4.48 -16.53 7.78
N ASN A 80 5.34 -17.50 8.05
CA ASN A 80 6.31 -17.41 9.15
C ASN A 80 7.64 -16.91 8.58
N LYS A 81 8.32 -16.04 9.33
CA LYS A 81 9.67 -15.61 9.00
C LYS A 81 10.62 -16.73 9.41
N GLU A 82 11.34 -17.28 8.44
CA GLU A 82 12.46 -18.18 8.74
C GLU A 82 13.69 -17.32 9.00
N PHE A 83 14.26 -17.47 10.19
CA PHE A 83 15.47 -16.76 10.61
C PHE A 83 16.71 -17.58 10.26
N ASP A 84 17.73 -16.92 9.75
CA ASP A 84 19.01 -17.57 9.48
C ASP A 84 19.60 -18.06 10.80
N THR A 85 19.95 -19.34 10.84
CA THR A 85 20.41 -20.00 12.06
C THR A 85 21.80 -20.55 11.81
N ASP A 86 22.78 -20.18 12.64
CA ASP A 86 24.13 -20.74 12.56
C ASP A 86 24.12 -22.26 12.84
N SER A 87 25.22 -22.95 12.53
CA SER A 87 25.42 -24.40 12.78
C SER A 87 25.18 -24.84 14.24
N ASN A 88 25.05 -23.87 15.15
CA ASN A 88 24.82 -24.04 16.59
C ASN A 88 23.39 -23.67 17.03
N GLY A 89 22.46 -23.34 16.13
CA GLY A 89 21.06 -23.07 16.50
C GLY A 89 20.75 -21.62 16.90
N ASN A 90 21.69 -20.68 16.71
CA ASN A 90 21.52 -19.28 17.10
C ASN A 90 21.10 -18.41 15.90
N ILE A 91 20.11 -17.53 16.11
CA ILE A 91 19.65 -16.56 15.11
C ILE A 91 20.81 -15.62 14.76
N LEU A 92 21.15 -15.51 13.47
CA LEU A 92 22.17 -14.60 12.98
C LEU A 92 21.60 -13.17 12.90
N TYR A 93 22.35 -12.24 13.48
CA TYR A 93 22.06 -10.82 13.44
C TYR A 93 23.00 -10.12 12.46
N ASP A 94 22.45 -9.27 11.60
CA ASP A 94 23.20 -8.37 10.72
C ASP A 94 24.07 -7.39 11.55
N ALA A 95 25.01 -6.70 10.92
CA ALA A 95 25.89 -5.69 11.54
C ALA A 95 25.12 -4.57 12.28
N ASN A 96 23.83 -4.43 12.01
CA ASN A 96 22.91 -3.48 12.64
C ASN A 96 22.06 -4.10 13.77
N GLY A 97 22.33 -5.33 14.19
CA GLY A 97 21.58 -6.04 15.23
C GLY A 97 20.19 -6.52 14.80
N LYS A 98 19.94 -6.66 13.49
CA LYS A 98 18.65 -7.10 12.94
C LYS A 98 18.72 -8.56 12.48
N GLU A 99 17.74 -9.36 12.86
CA GLU A 99 17.66 -10.77 12.48
C GLU A 99 17.65 -10.92 10.95
N ILE A 100 18.54 -11.78 10.43
CA ILE A 100 18.61 -12.07 9.00
C ILE A 100 17.47 -13.03 8.68
N ILE A 101 16.50 -12.57 7.87
CA ILE A 101 15.38 -13.38 7.40
C ILE A 101 15.79 -14.02 6.07
N THR A 102 16.11 -15.32 6.09
CA THR A 102 16.55 -16.05 4.89
C THR A 102 15.38 -16.45 4.00
N GLY A 103 14.17 -16.57 4.59
CA GLY A 103 13.00 -17.04 3.87
C GLY A 103 11.66 -16.76 4.57
N TYR A 104 10.58 -17.10 3.87
CA TYR A 104 9.24 -17.15 4.43
C TYR A 104 8.65 -18.53 4.19
N GLU A 105 8.36 -19.27 5.25
CA GLU A 105 7.61 -20.51 5.14
C GLU A 105 6.12 -20.16 5.00
N ARG A 106 5.53 -20.52 3.86
CA ARG A 106 4.09 -20.35 3.62
C ARG A 106 3.37 -21.58 4.14
N TYR A 107 2.60 -21.40 5.20
CA TYR A 107 1.78 -22.45 5.77
C TYR A 107 0.31 -22.15 5.57
N LEU A 108 -0.53 -23.18 5.66
CA LEU A 108 -1.97 -23.01 5.83
C LEU A 108 -2.27 -23.15 7.33
N PRO A 109 -3.10 -22.27 7.90
CA PRO A 109 -3.41 -22.29 9.32
C PRO A 109 -4.16 -23.60 9.64
N SER A 110 -3.51 -24.49 10.38
CA SER A 110 -4.16 -25.71 10.92
C SER A 110 -5.00 -25.40 12.15
N GLU A 111 -4.71 -24.28 12.83
CA GLU A 111 -5.43 -23.83 14.01
C GLU A 111 -6.40 -22.68 13.66
N PHE A 112 -7.66 -22.84 14.08
CA PHE A 112 -8.69 -21.81 13.95
C PHE A 112 -8.53 -20.74 15.04
N SER A 113 -7.53 -19.88 14.89
CA SER A 113 -7.38 -18.66 15.70
C SER A 113 -8.34 -17.56 15.23
N PHE A 114 -8.66 -16.61 16.12
CA PHE A 114 -9.46 -15.42 15.80
C PHE A 114 -8.84 -14.59 14.66
N GLU A 115 -7.51 -14.53 14.59
CA GLU A 115 -6.80 -13.81 13.52
C GLU A 115 -7.03 -14.46 12.15
N THR A 116 -6.95 -15.79 12.08
CA THR A 116 -7.25 -16.57 10.87
C THR A 116 -8.70 -16.38 10.44
N PHE A 117 -9.64 -16.38 11.40
CA PHE A 117 -11.05 -16.13 11.11
C PHE A 117 -11.27 -14.72 10.53
N LEU A 118 -10.68 -13.71 11.15
CA LEU A 118 -10.76 -12.32 10.67
C LEU A 118 -10.13 -12.17 9.28
N ALA A 119 -8.97 -12.79 9.03
CA ALA A 119 -8.34 -12.79 7.72
C ALA A 119 -9.24 -13.42 6.63
N ILE A 120 -9.82 -14.59 6.90
CA ILE A 120 -10.77 -15.26 5.99
C ILE A 120 -12.00 -14.38 5.77
N PHE A 121 -12.54 -13.77 6.82
CA PHE A 121 -13.68 -12.86 6.73
C PHE A 121 -13.39 -11.68 5.78
N PHE A 122 -12.24 -11.00 5.92
CA PHE A 122 -11.85 -9.91 5.03
C PHE A 122 -11.64 -10.37 3.58
N ILE A 123 -11.10 -11.57 3.35
CA ILE A 123 -10.98 -12.16 2.00
C ILE A 123 -12.36 -12.35 1.39
N ILE A 124 -13.31 -12.93 2.13
CA ILE A 124 -14.69 -13.14 1.67
C ILE A 124 -15.38 -11.80 1.38
N VAL A 125 -15.27 -10.82 2.28
CA VAL A 125 -15.82 -9.48 2.08
C VAL A 125 -15.26 -8.84 0.81
N GLY A 126 -13.95 -8.93 0.58
CA GLY A 126 -13.32 -8.43 -0.64
C GLY A 126 -13.89 -9.07 -1.90
N ILE A 127 -14.05 -10.40 -1.92
CA ILE A 127 -14.66 -11.12 -3.05
C ILE A 127 -16.11 -10.68 -3.25
N LEU A 128 -16.90 -10.57 -2.18
CA LEU A 128 -18.29 -10.12 -2.24
C LEU A 128 -18.42 -8.70 -2.80
N VAL A 129 -17.52 -7.79 -2.43
CA VAL A 129 -17.49 -6.42 -2.99
C VAL A 129 -17.23 -6.46 -4.49
N VAL A 130 -16.26 -7.24 -4.95
CA VAL A 130 -15.94 -7.39 -6.39
C VAL A 130 -17.12 -7.96 -7.16
N LEU A 131 -17.75 -9.03 -6.64
CA LEU A 131 -18.95 -9.63 -7.26
C LEU A 131 -20.13 -8.65 -7.28
N SER A 132 -20.31 -7.86 -6.23
CA SER A 132 -21.37 -6.84 -6.16
C SER A 132 -21.18 -5.77 -7.23
N LEU A 133 -19.94 -5.31 -7.47
CA LEU A 133 -19.62 -4.37 -8.54
C LEU A 133 -19.90 -4.96 -9.92
N GLU A 134 -19.52 -6.22 -10.14
CA GLU A 134 -19.81 -6.90 -11.40
C GLU A 134 -21.32 -7.04 -11.64
N MET A 135 -22.08 -7.42 -10.60
CA MET A 135 -23.54 -7.49 -10.67
C MET A 135 -24.18 -6.14 -10.98
N TYR A 136 -23.69 -5.07 -10.35
CA TYR A 136 -24.18 -3.71 -10.61
C TYR A 136 -23.91 -3.30 -12.07
N GLN A 137 -22.70 -3.57 -12.58
CA GLN A 137 -22.35 -3.28 -13.96
C GLN A 137 -23.21 -4.09 -14.94
N LYS A 138 -23.38 -5.40 -14.72
CA LYS A 138 -24.19 -6.28 -15.58
C LYS A 138 -25.66 -5.86 -15.64
N ARG A 139 -26.21 -5.33 -14.54
CA ARG A 139 -27.57 -4.74 -14.51
C ARG A 139 -27.68 -3.46 -15.34
N LYS A 140 -26.64 -2.62 -15.35
CA LYS A 140 -26.61 -1.37 -16.12
C LYS A 140 -26.31 -1.58 -17.62
N THR A 141 -25.65 -2.69 -17.99
CA THR A 141 -25.33 -3.03 -19.38
C THR A 141 -26.28 -4.05 -20.03
N ARG A 142 -27.39 -4.42 -19.38
CA ARG A 142 -28.49 -5.11 -20.07
C ARG A 142 -29.10 -4.14 -21.08
N PRO A 143 -28.99 -4.39 -22.40
CA PRO A 143 -29.63 -3.53 -23.38
C PRO A 143 -31.15 -3.66 -23.19
N ASN A 144 -31.85 -2.52 -23.21
CA ASN A 144 -33.25 -2.53 -23.60
C ASN A 144 -33.28 -2.94 -25.08
N GLY A 145 -33.68 -4.18 -25.36
CA GLY A 145 -33.80 -4.76 -26.71
C GLY A 145 -32.81 -5.86 -26.97
#